data_AF-A0A1T4XVL5-F1
#
_entry.id   AF-A0A1T4XVL5-F1
#
_cell.length_a   1.000
_cell.length_b   1.000
_cell.length_c   1.000
_cell.angle_alpha   90.00
_cell.angle_beta   90.00
_cell.angle_gamma   90.00
#
_symmetry.space_group_name_H-M   'P 1'
#
loop_
_entity.id
_entity.type
_entity.pdbx_description
1 polymer ?
#
loop_
_entity_poly.entity_id
_entity_poly.type
_entity_poly.pdbx_seq_one_letter_code
_entity_poly.pdbx_strand_id
1 'polypeptide(L)'
;MQDVYLNPLTDFGFKKLFGEEPNKDLLISFLNTLLPAHHQVSKLTYTKNEYQGISASDRTLQDKWLFAFKHLHELDRIPSVLHEKIFQRLFSIAKIAQLPPEERQVYERSLKDYRDLKSAQATAHLEGYQEGVEDGMEQGALKKAQEVAQKLLKLSSLPAEHIAQIAGLSVDEVIRLKP
;
A
#
# COMPACT_ATOMS: atom_id res chain seq x y z
N MET A 1 26.05 -19.78 -11.84
CA MET A 1 25.63 -18.44 -12.32
C MET A 1 24.50 -17.98 -11.43
N GLN A 2 24.51 -16.71 -11.04
CA GLN A 2 23.45 -16.12 -10.23
C GLN A 2 22.35 -15.65 -11.18
N ASP A 3 21.11 -16.04 -10.93
CA ASP A 3 19.99 -15.62 -11.76
C ASP A 3 19.76 -14.11 -11.57
N VAL A 4 19.65 -13.38 -12.68
CA VAL A 4 19.34 -11.95 -12.69
C VAL A 4 17.87 -11.79 -13.03
N TYR A 5 17.10 -11.27 -12.09
CA TYR A 5 15.66 -11.03 -12.26
C TYR A 5 15.40 -9.61 -12.77
N LEU A 6 14.40 -9.49 -13.66
CA LEU A 6 13.95 -8.21 -14.18
C LEU A 6 13.06 -7.51 -13.15
N ASN A 7 13.22 -6.19 -13.00
CA ASN A 7 12.32 -5.37 -12.19
C ASN A 7 11.05 -5.00 -13.00
N PRO A 8 9.86 -5.52 -12.65
CA PRO A 8 8.61 -5.25 -13.39
C PRO A 8 8.10 -3.81 -13.24
N LEU A 9 8.62 -3.02 -12.28
CA LEU A 9 8.25 -1.62 -12.10
C LEU A 9 8.93 -0.67 -13.10
N THR A 10 9.89 -1.18 -13.87
CA THR A 10 10.51 -0.44 -14.97
C THR A 10 9.72 -0.62 -16.26
N ASP A 11 9.66 0.41 -17.11
CA ASP A 11 8.98 0.32 -18.42
C ASP A 11 9.53 -0.85 -19.25
N PHE A 12 10.85 -1.05 -19.24
CA PHE A 12 11.50 -2.18 -19.90
C PHE A 12 11.09 -3.53 -19.31
N GLY A 13 11.20 -3.71 -18.00
CA GLY A 13 10.86 -4.96 -17.34
C GLY A 13 9.38 -5.31 -17.50
N PHE A 14 8.50 -4.32 -17.41
CA PHE A 14 7.06 -4.50 -17.64
C PHE A 14 6.78 -4.95 -19.09
N LYS A 15 7.34 -4.26 -20.09
CA LYS A 15 7.19 -4.65 -21.50
C LYS A 15 7.77 -6.04 -21.77
N LYS A 16 8.91 -6.37 -21.17
CA LYS A 16 9.53 -7.68 -21.33
C LYS A 16 8.67 -8.81 -20.75
N LEU A 17 8.07 -8.58 -19.59
CA LEU A 17 7.22 -9.58 -18.91
C LEU A 17 5.80 -9.67 -19.45
N PHE A 18 5.21 -8.56 -19.89
CA PHE A 18 3.77 -8.48 -20.21
C PHE A 18 3.46 -7.85 -21.57
N GLY A 19 4.44 -7.38 -22.33
CA GLY A 19 4.25 -6.69 -23.61
C GLY A 19 4.60 -7.51 -24.84
N GLU A 20 5.16 -8.72 -24.67
CA GLU A 20 5.54 -9.61 -25.77
C GLU A 20 4.46 -10.67 -26.02
N GLU A 21 4.19 -11.00 -27.29
CA GLU A 21 3.20 -12.02 -27.69
C GLU A 21 3.38 -13.37 -26.97
N PRO A 22 4.60 -13.91 -26.79
CA PRO A 22 4.80 -15.17 -26.05
C PRO A 22 4.38 -15.10 -24.58
N ASN A 23 4.35 -13.91 -23.98
CA ASN A 23 4.09 -13.72 -22.55
C ASN A 23 2.65 -13.28 -22.27
N LYS A 24 1.77 -13.35 -23.27
CA LYS A 24 0.37 -12.91 -23.17
C LYS A 24 -0.42 -13.65 -22.09
N ASP A 25 -0.14 -14.94 -21.89
CA ASP A 25 -0.80 -15.75 -20.86
C ASP A 25 -0.46 -15.27 -19.44
N LEU A 26 0.78 -14.77 -19.23
CA LEU A 26 1.18 -14.17 -17.95
C LEU A 26 0.37 -12.91 -17.66
N LEU A 27 0.17 -12.04 -18.67
CA LEU A 27 -0.64 -10.84 -18.51
C LEU A 27 -2.11 -11.18 -18.25
N ILE A 28 -2.68 -12.15 -18.98
CA ILE A 28 -4.06 -12.60 -18.76
C ILE A 28 -4.22 -13.12 -17.33
N SER A 29 -3.33 -14.00 -16.88
CA SER A 29 -3.36 -14.56 -15.52
C SER A 29 -3.24 -13.47 -14.45
N PHE A 30 -2.34 -12.50 -14.64
CA PHE A 30 -2.17 -11.38 -13.72
C PHE A 30 -3.43 -10.51 -13.63
N LEU A 31 -3.97 -10.10 -14.78
CA LEU A 31 -5.19 -9.28 -14.83
C LEU A 31 -6.38 -10.00 -14.20
N ASN A 32 -6.54 -11.29 -14.49
CA ASN A 32 -7.61 -12.12 -13.95
C ASN A 32 -7.52 -12.33 -12.43
N THR A 33 -6.34 -12.16 -11.83
CA THR A 33 -6.16 -12.14 -10.38
C THR A 33 -6.72 -10.86 -9.76
N LEU A 34 -6.65 -9.74 -10.49
CA LEU A 34 -7.13 -8.44 -10.03
C LEU A 34 -8.61 -8.19 -10.36
N LEU A 35 -9.10 -8.77 -11.45
CA LEU A 35 -10.46 -8.55 -11.94
C LEU A 35 -11.47 -9.48 -11.24
N PRO A 36 -12.69 -9.00 -10.97
CA PRO A 36 -13.75 -9.84 -10.40
C PRO A 36 -14.21 -10.91 -11.40
N ALA A 37 -14.84 -11.97 -10.89
CA ALA A 37 -15.19 -13.16 -11.68
C ALA A 37 -16.03 -12.88 -12.96
N HIS A 38 -16.82 -11.80 -12.97
CA HIS A 38 -17.65 -11.42 -14.12
C HIS A 38 -16.91 -10.58 -15.19
N HIS A 39 -15.65 -10.19 -14.94
CA HIS A 39 -14.80 -9.42 -15.86
C HIS A 39 -13.52 -10.16 -16.27
N GLN A 40 -13.54 -11.48 -16.20
CA GLN A 40 -12.39 -12.31 -16.55
C GLN A 40 -12.05 -12.21 -18.05
N VAL A 41 -10.77 -11.99 -18.34
CA VAL A 41 -10.23 -11.86 -19.69
C VAL A 41 -9.95 -13.27 -20.24
N SER A 42 -10.64 -13.63 -21.32
CA SER A 42 -10.44 -14.89 -22.04
C SER A 42 -9.53 -14.74 -23.28
N LYS A 43 -9.45 -13.53 -23.83
CA LYS A 43 -8.63 -13.23 -25.01
C LYS A 43 -8.06 -11.83 -24.90
N LEU A 44 -6.76 -11.69 -25.14
CA LEU A 44 -6.05 -10.43 -25.14
C LEU A 44 -5.41 -10.20 -26.53
N THR A 45 -5.47 -8.98 -27.03
CA THR A 45 -4.83 -8.58 -28.29
C THR A 45 -4.04 -7.31 -28.04
N TYR A 46 -2.72 -7.35 -28.32
CA TYR A 46 -1.92 -6.14 -28.28
C TYR A 46 -2.25 -5.30 -29.51
N THR A 47 -2.74 -4.09 -29.29
CA THR A 47 -2.92 -3.11 -30.35
C THR A 47 -1.58 -2.48 -30.69
N LYS A 48 -1.24 -2.37 -31.98
CA LYS A 48 -0.11 -1.56 -32.41
C LYS A 48 -0.42 -0.10 -32.07
N ASN A 49 0.37 0.51 -31.19
CA ASN A 49 0.27 1.94 -30.85
C ASN A 49 0.76 2.87 -31.99
N GLU A 50 0.80 2.39 -33.23
CA GLU A 50 1.22 3.15 -34.42
C GLU A 50 0.06 3.45 -35.37
N TYR A 51 -1.16 3.61 -34.87
CA TYR A 51 -2.18 4.33 -35.65
C TYR A 51 -2.01 5.84 -35.46
N GLN A 52 -0.91 6.37 -35.99
CA GLN A 52 -0.94 7.72 -36.55
C GLN A 52 -1.80 7.67 -37.81
N GLY A 53 -2.82 8.52 -37.88
CA GLY A 53 -3.49 8.92 -39.11
C GLY A 53 -4.61 8.01 -39.63
N ILE A 54 -5.76 8.00 -38.96
CA ILE A 54 -7.05 7.76 -39.63
C ILE A 54 -8.00 8.86 -39.14
N SER A 55 -8.74 9.45 -40.07
CA SER A 55 -9.62 10.62 -39.92
C SER A 55 -10.31 10.72 -38.55
N ALA A 56 -10.40 11.96 -38.04
CA ALA A 56 -11.14 12.36 -36.84
C ALA A 56 -12.54 11.73 -36.69
N SER A 57 -13.17 11.31 -37.79
CA SER A 57 -14.50 10.70 -37.85
C SER A 57 -14.57 9.24 -37.39
N ASP A 58 -13.47 8.48 -37.44
CA ASP A 58 -13.51 7.00 -37.35
C ASP A 58 -13.02 6.44 -36.01
N ARG A 59 -12.76 7.30 -35.01
CA ARG A 59 -12.28 6.87 -33.69
C ARG A 59 -13.41 6.28 -32.85
N THR A 60 -13.16 5.12 -32.25
CA THR A 60 -14.06 4.55 -31.24
C THR A 60 -14.14 5.47 -30.02
N LEU A 61 -15.19 5.34 -29.21
CA LEU A 61 -15.28 6.08 -27.95
C LEU A 61 -14.06 5.83 -27.04
N GLN A 62 -13.52 4.61 -27.07
CA GLN A 62 -12.32 4.24 -26.33
C GLN A 62 -11.08 5.01 -26.81
N ASP A 63 -10.88 5.16 -28.12
CA ASP A 63 -9.77 5.93 -28.68
C ASP A 63 -9.86 7.42 -28.32
N LYS A 64 -11.09 7.95 -28.28
CA LYS A 64 -11.35 9.33 -27.84
C LYS A 64 -11.00 9.52 -26.37
N TRP A 65 -11.33 8.55 -25.50
CA TRP A 65 -10.92 8.54 -24.10
C TRP A 65 -9.40 8.44 -23.93
N LEU A 66 -8.75 7.53 -24.66
CA LEU A 66 -7.30 7.35 -24.59
C LEU A 66 -6.58 8.62 -25.05
N PHE A 67 -7.05 9.25 -26.13
CA PHE A 67 -6.52 10.52 -26.61
C PHE A 67 -6.73 11.63 -25.58
N ALA A 68 -7.94 11.74 -25.01
CA ALA A 68 -8.23 12.72 -23.96
C ALA A 68 -7.28 12.55 -22.77
N PHE A 69 -7.07 11.32 -22.26
CA PHE A 69 -6.16 11.10 -21.13
C PHE A 69 -4.69 11.35 -21.45
N LYS A 70 -4.21 10.96 -22.64
CA LYS A 70 -2.81 11.17 -23.02
C LYS A 70 -2.48 12.66 -23.16
N HIS A 71 -3.38 13.43 -23.77
CA HIS A 71 -3.08 14.82 -24.16
C HIS A 71 -3.80 15.86 -23.30
N LEU A 72 -4.57 15.48 -22.26
CA LEU A 72 -5.41 16.43 -21.50
C LEU A 72 -4.65 17.65 -20.98
N HIS A 73 -3.39 17.45 -20.59
CA HIS A 73 -2.50 18.45 -20.01
C HIS A 73 -1.83 19.36 -21.06
N GLU A 74 -1.89 19.01 -22.33
CA GLU A 74 -1.31 19.74 -23.47
C GLU A 74 -2.39 20.48 -24.29
N LEU A 75 -3.68 20.27 -23.99
CA LEU A 75 -4.78 20.82 -24.76
C LEU A 75 -5.12 22.25 -24.34
N ASP A 76 -4.74 23.23 -25.17
CA ASP A 76 -5.17 24.63 -25.03
C ASP A 76 -6.65 24.84 -25.41
N ARG A 77 -7.18 23.99 -26.31
CA ARG A 77 -8.56 24.04 -26.78
C ARG A 77 -9.13 22.64 -27.01
N ILE A 78 -10.43 22.48 -26.79
CA ILE A 78 -11.13 21.21 -27.00
C ILE A 78 -11.15 20.89 -28.50
N PRO A 79 -10.56 19.77 -28.95
CA PRO A 79 -10.61 19.37 -30.35
C PRO A 79 -12.03 19.01 -30.81
N SER A 80 -12.36 19.27 -32.08
CA SER A 80 -13.66 18.94 -32.70
C SER A 80 -14.10 17.49 -32.48
N VAL A 81 -13.13 16.57 -32.42
CA VAL A 81 -13.32 15.12 -32.20
C VAL A 81 -13.94 14.77 -30.84
N LEU A 82 -13.78 15.65 -29.84
CA LEU A 82 -14.22 15.43 -28.45
C LEU A 82 -15.42 16.31 -28.06
N HIS A 83 -16.29 16.66 -29.00
CA HIS A 83 -17.47 17.50 -28.73
C HIS A 83 -18.66 16.76 -28.12
N GLU A 84 -18.56 15.44 -27.93
CA GLU A 84 -19.63 14.66 -27.30
C GLU A 84 -19.89 15.13 -25.86
N LYS A 85 -21.15 15.07 -25.43
CA LYS A 85 -21.61 15.57 -24.12
C LYS A 85 -20.77 15.04 -22.94
N ILE A 86 -20.31 13.79 -23.03
CA ILE A 86 -19.50 13.16 -21.97
C ILE A 86 -18.13 13.85 -21.81
N PHE A 87 -17.49 14.24 -22.92
CA PHE A 87 -16.21 14.95 -22.89
C PHE A 87 -16.40 16.41 -22.49
N GLN A 88 -17.52 17.05 -22.82
CA GLN A 88 -17.81 18.40 -22.32
C GLN A 88 -17.83 18.45 -20.78
N ARG A 89 -18.42 17.43 -20.14
CA ARG A 89 -18.40 17.27 -18.68
C ARG A 89 -16.99 16.99 -18.13
N LEU A 90 -16.21 16.16 -18.83
CA LEU A 90 -14.80 15.93 -18.48
C LEU A 90 -14.02 17.25 -18.49
N PHE A 91 -14.12 18.03 -19.57
CA PHE A 91 -13.43 19.30 -19.72
C PHE A 91 -13.94 20.39 -18.77
N SER A 92 -15.22 20.40 -18.39
CA SER A 92 -15.72 21.35 -17.39
C SER A 92 -15.11 21.11 -16.00
N ILE A 93 -14.90 19.85 -15.63
CA ILE A 93 -14.22 19.47 -14.39
C ILE A 93 -12.71 19.74 -14.52
N ALA A 94 -12.11 19.36 -15.65
CA ALA A 94 -10.69 19.56 -15.90
C ALA A 94 -10.29 21.04 -15.94
N LYS A 95 -11.18 21.95 -16.40
CA LYS A 95 -10.95 23.40 -16.34
C LYS A 95 -10.75 23.91 -14.91
N ILE A 96 -11.47 23.36 -13.94
CA ILE A 96 -11.27 23.67 -12.51
C ILE A 96 -9.94 23.06 -12.02
N ALA A 97 -9.51 21.94 -12.60
CA ALA A 97 -8.22 21.32 -12.32
C ALA A 97 -7.03 21.99 -13.03
N GLN A 98 -7.25 22.90 -13.99
CA GLN A 98 -6.23 23.80 -14.54
C GLN A 98 -6.00 24.99 -13.60
N LEU A 99 -5.82 24.71 -12.30
CA LEU A 99 -5.22 25.68 -11.40
C LEU A 99 -3.87 26.13 -12.02
N PRO A 100 -3.55 27.43 -12.01
CA PRO A 100 -2.22 27.90 -12.38
C PRO A 100 -1.14 27.03 -11.69
N PRO A 101 0.02 26.79 -12.32
CA PRO A 101 1.04 25.89 -11.78
C PRO A 101 1.38 26.15 -10.30
N GLU A 102 1.34 27.42 -9.87
CA GLU A 102 1.54 27.82 -8.46
C GLU A 102 0.42 27.32 -7.54
N GLU A 103 -0.85 27.51 -7.91
CA GLU A 103 -2.00 27.05 -7.13
C GLU A 103 -2.07 25.52 -7.08
N ARG A 104 -1.67 24.84 -8.17
CA ARG A 104 -1.53 23.38 -8.19
C ARG A 104 -0.47 22.90 -7.19
N GLN A 105 0.69 23.54 -7.16
CA GLN A 105 1.76 23.20 -6.21
C GLN A 105 1.35 23.42 -4.76
N VAL A 106 0.60 24.49 -4.47
CA VAL A 106 0.05 24.75 -3.13
C VAL A 106 -0.95 23.67 -2.73
N TYR A 107 -1.84 23.28 -3.64
CA TYR A 107 -2.80 22.21 -3.40
C TYR A 107 -2.12 20.85 -3.18
N GLU A 108 -1.17 20.48 -4.04
CA GLU A 108 -0.38 19.24 -3.92
C GLU A 108 0.44 19.20 -2.62
N ARG A 109 1.05 20.34 -2.24
CA ARG A 109 1.77 20.46 -0.96
C ARG A 109 0.82 20.27 0.23
N SER A 110 -0.35 20.90 0.20
CA SER A 110 -1.36 20.76 1.26
C SER A 110 -1.85 19.31 1.41
N LEU A 111 -2.04 18.59 0.29
CA LEU A 111 -2.39 17.17 0.31
C LEU A 111 -1.23 16.29 0.84
N LYS A 112 0.01 16.63 0.51
CA LYS A 112 1.20 15.95 1.04
C LYS A 112 1.30 16.15 2.55
N ASP A 113 1.13 17.37 3.04
CA ASP A 113 1.19 17.69 4.47
C ASP A 113 0.10 16.96 5.26
N TYR A 114 -1.13 16.85 4.70
CA TYR A 114 -2.20 16.06 5.29
C TYR A 114 -1.86 14.56 5.36
N ARG A 115 -1.26 14.01 4.31
CA ARG A 115 -0.85 12.59 4.24
C ARG A 115 0.31 12.29 5.19
N ASP A 116 1.30 13.19 5.28
CA ASP A 116 2.43 13.08 6.21
C ASP A 116 1.92 13.12 7.65
N LEU A 117 1.02 14.04 7.99
CA LEU A 117 0.40 14.13 9.31
C LEU A 117 -0.39 12.85 9.66
N LYS A 118 -1.20 12.34 8.73
CA LYS A 118 -1.96 11.11 8.92
C LYS A 118 -1.06 9.89 9.10
N SER A 119 0.06 9.84 8.38
CA SER A 119 1.02 8.76 8.47
C SER A 119 1.76 8.80 9.82
N ALA A 120 2.20 9.99 10.24
CA ALA A 120 2.82 10.19 11.55
C ALA A 120 1.87 9.82 12.71
N GLN A 121 0.60 10.20 12.64
CA GLN A 121 -0.40 9.82 13.64
C GLN A 121 -0.64 8.30 13.68
N ALA A 122 -0.72 7.67 12.51
CA ALA A 122 -0.91 6.22 12.42
C ALA A 122 0.30 5.46 12.97
N THR A 123 1.52 5.91 12.65
CA THR A 123 2.77 5.34 13.20
C THR A 123 2.82 5.49 14.71
N ALA A 124 2.61 6.70 15.24
CA ALA A 124 2.66 6.93 16.69
C ALA A 124 1.61 6.11 17.46
N HIS A 125 0.40 5.94 16.91
CA HIS A 125 -0.62 5.09 17.52
C HIS A 125 -0.24 3.60 17.45
N LEU A 126 0.37 3.16 16.36
CA LEU A 126 0.81 1.77 16.21
C LEU A 126 1.95 1.44 17.17
N GLU A 127 2.97 2.29 17.24
CA GLU A 127 4.12 2.17 18.15
C GLU A 127 3.65 2.20 19.61
N GLY A 128 2.83 3.19 20.00
CA GLY A 128 2.30 3.27 21.35
C GLY A 128 1.41 2.09 21.75
N TYR A 129 0.67 1.50 20.80
CA TYR A 129 -0.08 0.27 21.06
C TYR A 129 0.85 -0.94 21.24
N GLN A 130 1.89 -1.07 20.41
CA GLN A 130 2.87 -2.16 20.51
C GLN A 130 3.64 -2.09 21.83
N GLU A 131 4.20 -0.93 22.17
CA GLU A 131 4.87 -0.69 23.46
C GLU A 131 3.93 -0.99 24.63
N GLY A 132 2.69 -0.50 24.58
CA GLY A 132 1.72 -0.76 25.65
C GLY A 132 1.34 -2.24 25.82
N VAL A 133 1.30 -3.00 24.72
CA VAL A 133 1.07 -4.45 24.77
C VAL A 133 2.29 -5.17 25.34
N GLU A 134 3.49 -4.81 24.91
CA GLU A 134 4.75 -5.40 25.37
C GLU A 134 4.97 -5.14 26.87
N ASP A 135 4.89 -3.88 27.30
CA ASP A 135 4.97 -3.47 28.71
C ASP A 135 3.91 -4.17 29.56
N GLY A 136 2.68 -4.28 29.05
CA GLY A 136 1.58 -4.95 29.73
C GLY A 136 1.82 -6.45 29.92
N MET A 137 2.38 -7.11 28.90
CA MET A 137 2.76 -8.52 28.98
C MET A 137 3.92 -8.74 29.97
N GLU A 138 4.94 -7.90 29.92
CA GLU A 138 6.11 -7.99 30.81
C GLU A 138 5.72 -7.77 32.27
N GLN A 139 4.96 -6.70 32.57
CA GLN A 139 4.47 -6.44 33.92
C GLN A 139 3.54 -7.56 34.42
N GLY A 140 2.69 -8.10 33.55
CA GLY A 140 1.80 -9.22 33.88
C GLY A 140 2.59 -10.50 34.22
N ALA A 141 3.60 -10.82 33.42
CA ALA A 141 4.49 -11.94 33.65
C ALA A 141 5.26 -11.78 34.97
N LEU A 142 5.80 -10.59 35.24
CA LEU A 142 6.55 -10.29 36.46
C LEU A 142 5.67 -10.39 37.71
N LYS A 143 4.46 -9.80 37.69
CA LYS A 143 3.49 -9.91 38.80
C LYS A 143 3.13 -11.37 39.08
N LYS A 144 2.86 -12.16 38.02
CA LYS A 144 2.55 -13.58 38.18
C LYS A 144 3.72 -14.37 38.77
N ALA A 145 4.95 -14.09 38.32
CA ALA A 145 6.17 -14.69 38.86
C ALA A 145 6.34 -14.37 40.35
N GLN A 146 6.12 -13.11 40.74
CA GLN A 146 6.16 -12.67 42.14
C GLN A 146 5.08 -13.35 42.99
N GLU A 147 3.84 -13.46 42.49
CA GLU A 147 2.76 -14.16 43.18
C GLU A 147 3.07 -15.65 43.39
N VAL A 148 3.65 -16.32 42.39
CA VAL A 148 4.10 -17.71 42.50
C VAL A 148 5.18 -17.84 43.56
N ALA A 149 6.20 -16.97 43.53
CA ALA A 149 7.27 -16.96 44.53
C ALA A 149 6.73 -16.72 45.95
N GLN A 150 5.80 -15.77 46.14
CA GLN A 150 5.17 -15.50 47.44
C GLN A 150 4.34 -16.67 47.96
N LYS A 151 3.60 -17.37 47.08
CA LYS A 151 2.84 -18.57 47.46
C LYS A 151 3.78 -19.69 47.90
N LEU A 152 4.88 -19.91 47.17
CA LEU A 152 5.88 -20.92 47.50
C LEU A 152 6.59 -20.62 48.84
N LEU A 153 6.94 -19.36 49.09
CA LEU A 153 7.54 -18.92 50.36
C LEU A 153 6.63 -19.15 51.57
N LYS A 154 5.30 -19.09 51.39
CA LYS A 154 4.32 -19.34 52.47
C LYS A 154 4.02 -20.82 52.71
N LEU A 155 4.05 -21.64 51.66
CA LEU A 155 3.62 -23.04 51.70
C LEU A 155 4.76 -24.06 51.87
N SER A 156 6.00 -23.68 51.59
CA SER A 156 7.13 -24.62 51.54
C SER A 156 8.41 -24.03 52.15
N SER A 157 9.19 -24.86 52.85
CA SER A 157 10.54 -24.50 53.36
C SER A 157 11.62 -24.65 52.28
N LEU A 158 11.31 -24.33 51.03
CA LEU A 158 12.27 -24.42 49.93
C LEU A 158 13.33 -23.31 50.03
N PRO A 159 14.61 -23.60 49.70
CA PRO A 159 15.65 -22.59 49.58
C PRO A 159 15.30 -21.55 48.50
N ALA A 160 15.76 -20.31 48.67
CA ALA A 160 15.45 -19.20 47.77
C ALA A 160 15.91 -19.47 46.32
N GLU A 161 16.98 -20.26 46.15
CA GLU A 161 17.51 -20.66 44.85
C GLU A 161 16.51 -21.49 44.04
N HIS A 162 15.83 -22.44 44.70
CA HIS A 162 14.84 -23.30 44.05
C HIS A 162 13.57 -22.51 43.71
N ILE A 163 13.17 -21.58 44.57
CA ILE A 163 11.99 -20.73 44.34
C ILE A 163 12.24 -19.78 43.17
N ALA A 164 13.44 -19.19 43.08
CA ALA A 164 13.87 -18.37 41.96
C ALA A 164 13.79 -19.13 40.63
N GLN A 165 14.28 -20.38 40.63
CA GLN A 165 14.25 -21.25 39.46
C GLN A 165 12.82 -21.62 39.00
N ILE A 166 11.90 -21.88 39.94
CA ILE A 166 10.50 -22.23 39.64
C ILE A 166 9.69 -21.00 39.17
N ALA A 167 9.91 -19.85 39.81
CA ALA A 167 9.19 -18.62 39.49
C ALA A 167 9.74 -17.88 38.27
N GLY A 168 10.95 -18.23 37.81
CA GLY A 168 11.64 -17.52 36.72
C GLY A 168 12.13 -16.13 37.14
N LEU A 169 12.48 -15.96 38.42
CA LEU A 169 13.01 -14.72 39.00
C LEU A 169 14.48 -14.89 39.36
N SER A 170 15.18 -13.78 39.60
CA SER A 170 16.50 -13.82 40.23
C SER A 170 16.41 -14.15 41.72
N VAL A 171 17.49 -14.73 42.27
CA VAL A 171 17.56 -15.07 43.71
C VAL A 171 17.40 -13.82 44.58
N ASP A 172 17.98 -12.69 44.15
CA ASP A 172 17.85 -11.40 44.84
C ASP A 172 16.40 -10.88 44.89
N GLU A 173 15.64 -11.06 43.81
CA GLU A 173 14.22 -10.69 43.78
C GLU A 173 13.39 -11.54 44.74
N VAL A 174 13.66 -12.85 44.81
CA VAL A 174 12.99 -13.74 45.76
C VAL A 174 13.32 -13.39 47.20
N ILE A 175 14.57 -13.04 47.49
CA ILE A 175 15.00 -12.59 48.83
C ILE A 175 14.30 -11.29 49.23
N ARG A 176 14.12 -10.34 48.29
CA ARG A 176 13.37 -9.09 48.53
C ARG A 176 11.88 -9.30 48.78
N LEU A 177 11.30 -10.41 48.31
CA LEU A 177 9.89 -10.76 48.51
C LEU A 177 9.63 -11.51 49.83
N LYS A 178 10.69 -11.84 50.58
CA LYS A 178 10.58 -12.49 51.89
C LYS A 178 10.05 -11.46 52.90
N PRO A 179 9.00 -11.77 53.68
CA PRO A 179 8.43 -10.85 54.68
C PRO A 179 9.39 -10.60 55.85
#